data_AF-B0SX07-F1
#
_entry.id   AF-B0SX07-F1
#
_cell.length_a   1.000
_cell.length_b   1.000
_cell.length_c   1.000
_cell.angle_alpha   90.00
_cell.angle_beta   90.00
_cell.angle_gamma   90.00
#
_symmetry.space_group_name_H-M   'P 1'
#
loop_
_entity.id
_entity.type
_entity.pdbx_description
1 polymer ?
#
loop_
_entity_poly.entity_id
_entity_poly.type
_entity_poly.pdbx_seq_one_letter_code
_entity_poly.pdbx_strand_id
1 'polypeptide(L)'
;MASSFAWPAWAGDVLAPPHWSSDQVRAARPLAPETALVFDVRVEETGGPRGSQVQSATVALAPTFTQIVEGGAHTLHDHALCRVFTWSDDKPIFQSVSCYALPAFLGMELENRRYLARVLAAAEGVKAAADPYWPEAELGVQDEAKDRLQRRDVPSGAEYRLDNEVVVKVTGVMTPLSAAESRSLARYFAHQQPLHPQVRRDLKSGSVLPARLEIQSRMGRGDVRKIVTITNPRRVQMSPPLPPGLTSDLYERARAETVFGRGVRQALAGIDGKAKPEKPSFDALLASMKDASSQGRSSEVMLLFFAMTQQYGGEFSGPRGQTVRTQVIPIFAKARADATAGMLWNASDLAGDAGKPGDREAVARSLATATDLDRMMFGTFRYVTYANLFRMTPQADKWDPAIRKAMPQDLVDNYWMHIAAYPWAGNVYKDAGDTYYAAYDPVNAWLAFDLGRAIDPDWRAGVLSGLAAYEDKLRLAEPDFF
;
A
#
# COMPACT_ATOMS: atom_id res chain seq x y z
N MET A 1 -20.51 -28.39 -6.51
CA MET A 1 -19.60 -28.31 -7.67
C MET A 1 -19.14 -26.86 -7.79
N ALA A 2 -18.03 -26.51 -7.15
CA ALA A 2 -17.46 -25.17 -7.27
C ALA A 2 -16.79 -25.09 -8.63
N SER A 3 -17.38 -24.34 -9.58
CA SER A 3 -16.67 -24.02 -10.81
C SER A 3 -15.45 -23.20 -10.41
N SER A 4 -14.27 -23.68 -10.79
CA SER A 4 -13.05 -22.86 -10.77
C SER A 4 -13.31 -21.68 -11.72
N PHE A 5 -13.74 -20.55 -11.16
CA PHE A 5 -13.60 -19.26 -11.82
C PHE A 5 -12.10 -19.02 -11.92
N ALA A 6 -11.49 -19.53 -12.98
CA ALA A 6 -10.22 -19.03 -13.45
C ALA A 6 -10.51 -17.59 -13.86
N TRP A 7 -10.18 -16.66 -12.97
CA TRP A 7 -10.01 -15.27 -13.36
C TRP A 7 -9.16 -15.29 -14.63
N PRO A 8 -9.54 -14.56 -15.70
CA PRO A 8 -8.64 -14.44 -16.84
C PRO A 8 -7.28 -14.07 -16.28
N ALA A 9 -6.22 -14.73 -16.75
CA ALA A 9 -4.87 -14.31 -16.44
C ALA A 9 -4.74 -12.88 -16.96
N TRP A 10 -5.12 -11.91 -16.12
CA TRP A 10 -4.66 -10.55 -16.24
C TRP A 10 -3.17 -10.69 -16.40
N ALA A 11 -2.58 -9.98 -17.36
CA ALA A 11 -1.15 -9.97 -17.60
C ALA A 11 -0.42 -9.31 -16.40
N GLY A 12 -0.55 -9.92 -15.22
CA GLY A 12 -0.16 -9.46 -13.90
C GLY A 12 1.35 -9.46 -13.67
N ASP A 13 2.12 -9.61 -14.74
CA ASP A 13 3.56 -9.40 -14.73
C ASP A 13 3.95 -7.97 -15.12
N VAL A 14 3.06 -7.20 -15.77
CA VAL A 14 3.35 -5.79 -16.08
C VAL A 14 3.04 -4.96 -14.84
N LEU A 15 3.99 -4.94 -13.90
CA LEU A 15 4.05 -3.89 -12.90
C LEU A 15 4.27 -2.58 -13.63
N ALA A 16 3.40 -1.60 -13.43
CA ALA A 16 3.63 -0.22 -13.84
C ALA A 16 4.20 0.55 -12.64
N PRO A 17 5.52 0.67 -12.47
CA PRO A 17 6.13 1.40 -11.37
C PRO A 17 5.59 2.82 -11.19
N PRO A 18 5.56 3.34 -9.95
CA PRO A 18 5.00 4.66 -9.66
C PRO A 18 5.84 5.82 -10.24
N HIS A 19 7.07 5.56 -10.69
CA HIS A 19 7.95 6.56 -11.31
C HIS A 19 7.78 6.68 -12.84
N TRP A 20 6.98 5.82 -13.46
CA TRP A 20 6.76 5.90 -14.89
C TRP A 20 6.09 7.23 -15.27
N SER A 21 6.45 7.75 -16.43
CA SER A 21 5.72 8.83 -17.09
C SER A 21 4.41 8.30 -17.70
N SER A 22 3.49 9.19 -18.01
CA SER A 22 2.27 8.84 -18.75
C SER A 22 2.57 8.16 -20.09
N ASP A 23 3.63 8.56 -20.80
CA ASP A 23 4.00 7.93 -22.07
C ASP A 23 4.50 6.49 -21.89
N GLN A 24 5.25 6.20 -20.81
CA GLN A 24 5.64 4.83 -20.46
C GLN A 24 4.43 3.99 -20.09
N VAL A 25 3.49 4.53 -19.30
CA VAL A 25 2.22 3.86 -18.96
C VAL A 25 1.42 3.54 -20.23
N ARG A 26 1.28 4.52 -21.12
CA ARG A 26 0.57 4.37 -22.41
C ARG A 26 1.25 3.36 -23.34
N ALA A 27 2.57 3.29 -23.33
CA ALA A 27 3.32 2.29 -24.10
C ALA A 27 3.13 0.87 -23.55
N ALA A 28 3.04 0.72 -22.22
CA ALA A 28 2.83 -0.56 -21.56
C ALA A 28 1.38 -1.06 -21.61
N ARG A 29 0.42 -0.18 -21.93
CA ARG A 29 -1.02 -0.49 -22.01
C ARG A 29 -1.53 -0.41 -23.45
N PRO A 30 -1.94 -1.52 -24.10
CA PRO A 30 -2.55 -1.44 -25.42
C PRO A 30 -3.87 -0.63 -25.38
N LEU A 31 -3.90 0.53 -26.04
CA LEU A 31 -4.95 1.56 -25.94
C LEU A 31 -6.18 1.31 -26.85
N ALA A 32 -6.57 0.06 -27.09
CA ALA A 32 -7.74 -0.21 -27.93
C ALA A 32 -8.99 0.47 -27.33
N PRO A 33 -9.81 1.14 -28.16
CA PRO A 33 -11.09 1.66 -27.69
C PRO A 33 -11.97 0.53 -27.15
N GLU A 34 -12.58 0.77 -26.00
CA GLU A 34 -13.56 -0.12 -25.38
C GLU A 34 -14.92 0.58 -25.31
N THR A 35 -16.00 -0.20 -25.30
CA THR A 35 -17.33 0.34 -25.00
C THR A 35 -17.36 0.79 -23.53
N ALA A 36 -17.45 2.09 -23.30
CA ALA A 36 -17.60 2.68 -21.98
C ALA A 36 -19.02 3.20 -21.76
N LEU A 37 -19.57 2.95 -20.57
CA LEU A 37 -20.79 3.59 -20.09
C LEU A 37 -20.43 4.91 -19.43
N VAL A 38 -20.90 6.02 -19.99
CA VAL A 38 -20.65 7.38 -19.49
C VAL A 38 -21.93 7.98 -18.94
N PHE A 39 -21.85 8.61 -17.76
CA PHE A 39 -22.96 9.29 -17.11
C PHE A 39 -22.47 10.43 -16.22
N ASP A 40 -23.37 11.33 -15.88
CA ASP A 40 -23.10 12.41 -14.94
C ASP A 40 -23.63 12.03 -13.56
N VAL A 41 -22.82 12.28 -12.53
CA VAL A 41 -23.15 12.01 -11.14
C VAL A 41 -23.19 13.33 -10.38
N ARG A 42 -24.26 13.52 -9.61
CA ARG A 42 -24.36 14.58 -8.60
C ARG A 42 -24.49 13.94 -7.23
N VAL A 43 -23.59 14.29 -6.32
CA VAL A 43 -23.58 13.80 -4.94
C VAL A 43 -23.97 14.95 -4.03
N GLU A 44 -25.04 14.78 -3.27
CA GLU A 44 -25.48 15.73 -2.25
C GLU A 44 -25.35 15.09 -0.88
N GLU A 45 -24.58 15.69 0.02
CA GLU A 45 -24.49 15.29 1.41
C GLU A 45 -25.29 16.27 2.26
N THR A 46 -26.17 15.74 3.11
CA THR A 46 -27.02 16.52 4.01
C THR A 46 -26.85 16.01 5.44
N GLY A 47 -26.88 16.94 6.40
CA GLY A 47 -26.52 16.63 7.79
C GLY A 47 -25.02 16.78 8.06
N GLY A 48 -24.61 16.46 9.28
CA GLY A 48 -23.22 16.59 9.74
C GLY A 48 -22.75 18.05 10.02
N PRO A 49 -21.56 18.20 10.61
CA PRO A 49 -21.06 19.50 11.10
C PRO A 49 -20.64 20.49 9.99
N ARG A 50 -20.46 20.01 8.75
CA ARG A 50 -20.05 20.85 7.61
C ARG A 50 -21.22 21.42 6.80
N GLY A 51 -22.46 21.12 7.19
CA GLY A 51 -23.64 21.50 6.42
C GLY A 51 -23.74 20.76 5.09
N SER A 52 -24.66 21.22 4.22
CA SER A 52 -24.89 20.57 2.94
C SER A 52 -23.75 20.81 1.95
N GLN A 53 -23.28 19.74 1.31
CA GLN A 53 -22.26 19.80 0.26
C GLN A 53 -22.80 19.17 -1.02
N VAL A 54 -22.44 19.75 -2.18
CA VAL A 54 -22.82 19.25 -3.50
C VAL A 54 -21.57 19.12 -4.35
N GLN A 55 -21.39 17.93 -4.91
CA GLN A 55 -20.32 17.59 -5.83
C GLN A 55 -20.91 17.07 -7.14
N SER A 56 -20.21 17.26 -8.25
CA SER A 56 -20.66 16.81 -9.57
C SER A 56 -19.49 16.36 -10.41
N ALA A 57 -19.63 15.20 -11.03
CA ALA A 57 -18.58 14.59 -11.84
C ALA A 57 -19.17 13.89 -13.06
N THR A 58 -18.37 13.77 -14.12
CA THR A 58 -18.66 12.84 -15.23
C THR A 58 -17.86 11.56 -15.00
N VAL A 59 -18.53 10.42 -15.13
CA VAL A 59 -17.95 9.09 -14.90
C VAL A 59 -18.00 8.29 -16.18
N ALA A 60 -16.89 7.63 -16.53
CA ALA A 60 -16.80 6.67 -17.62
C ALA A 60 -16.40 5.29 -17.07
N LEU A 61 -17.23 4.27 -17.32
CA LEU A 61 -17.02 2.89 -16.90
C LEU A 61 -16.73 2.01 -18.10
N ALA A 62 -15.47 1.59 -18.26
CA ALA A 62 -15.04 0.60 -19.25
C ALA A 62 -14.65 -0.71 -18.55
N PRO A 63 -14.61 -1.84 -19.28
CA PRO A 63 -14.13 -3.11 -18.73
C PRO A 63 -12.77 -3.02 -18.03
N THR A 64 -11.81 -2.27 -18.59
CA THR A 64 -10.44 -2.20 -18.06
C THR A 64 -10.10 -0.92 -17.30
N PHE A 65 -10.98 0.10 -17.29
CA PHE A 65 -10.74 1.34 -16.55
C PHE A 65 -12.03 2.05 -16.09
N THR A 66 -11.89 2.88 -15.06
CA THR A 66 -12.90 3.85 -14.63
C THR A 66 -12.28 5.25 -14.65
N GLN A 67 -12.88 6.20 -15.36
CA GLN A 67 -12.50 7.61 -15.28
C GLN A 67 -13.55 8.41 -14.51
N ILE A 68 -13.10 9.34 -13.68
CA ILE A 68 -13.91 10.34 -13.01
C ILE A 68 -13.31 11.71 -13.32
N VAL A 69 -14.14 12.65 -13.77
CA VAL A 69 -13.74 14.03 -14.04
C VAL A 69 -14.59 14.96 -13.18
N GLU A 70 -13.94 15.68 -12.26
CA GLU A 70 -14.57 16.61 -11.32
C GLU A 70 -13.78 17.92 -11.28
N GLY A 71 -14.41 19.03 -11.69
CA GLY A 71 -13.78 20.36 -11.58
C GLY A 71 -12.42 20.51 -12.31
N GLY A 72 -12.18 19.76 -13.39
CA GLY A 72 -10.91 19.74 -14.12
C GLY A 72 -9.83 18.83 -13.50
N ALA A 73 -10.14 18.16 -12.38
CA ALA A 73 -9.35 17.05 -11.87
C ALA A 73 -9.82 15.73 -12.49
N HIS A 74 -8.85 14.89 -12.83
CA HIS A 74 -9.07 13.59 -13.43
C HIS A 74 -8.56 12.51 -12.49
N THR A 75 -9.38 11.48 -12.29
CA THR A 75 -8.99 10.23 -11.64
C THR A 75 -9.24 9.09 -12.62
N LEU A 76 -8.19 8.32 -12.93
CA LEU A 76 -8.26 7.12 -13.76
C LEU A 76 -7.88 5.91 -12.91
N HIS A 77 -8.87 5.10 -12.56
CA HIS A 77 -8.64 3.76 -12.03
C HIS A 77 -8.38 2.83 -13.22
N ASP A 78 -7.13 2.45 -13.37
CA ASP A 78 -6.67 1.52 -14.38
C ASP A 78 -6.63 0.10 -13.78
N HIS A 79 -7.63 -0.71 -14.13
CA HIS A 79 -7.83 -2.06 -13.56
C HIS A 79 -6.84 -3.08 -14.13
N ALA A 80 -6.32 -2.85 -15.35
CA ALA A 80 -5.38 -3.79 -15.97
C ALA A 80 -3.93 -3.60 -15.50
N LEU A 81 -3.56 -2.39 -15.11
CA LEU A 81 -2.27 -2.09 -14.48
C LEU A 81 -2.33 -2.11 -12.95
N CYS A 82 -3.54 -2.24 -12.37
CA CYS A 82 -3.80 -2.05 -10.94
C CYS A 82 -3.20 -0.73 -10.42
N ARG A 83 -3.55 0.37 -11.09
CA ARG A 83 -3.13 1.72 -10.73
C ARG A 83 -4.29 2.69 -10.64
N VAL A 84 -4.12 3.71 -9.81
CA VAL A 84 -4.97 4.89 -9.80
C VAL A 84 -4.09 6.08 -10.17
N PHE A 85 -4.41 6.73 -11.28
CA PHE A 85 -3.73 7.91 -11.76
C PHE A 85 -4.58 9.14 -11.49
N THR A 86 -3.98 10.18 -10.90
CA THR A 86 -4.66 11.47 -10.67
C THR A 86 -3.86 12.61 -11.27
N TRP A 87 -4.52 13.50 -12.01
CA TRP A 87 -3.91 14.70 -12.59
C TRP A 87 -4.94 15.83 -12.73
N SER A 88 -4.46 17.02 -13.05
CA SER A 88 -5.28 18.17 -13.39
C SER A 88 -4.84 18.75 -14.73
N ASP A 89 -5.77 19.39 -15.46
CA ASP A 89 -5.49 19.94 -16.80
C ASP A 89 -4.40 21.03 -16.81
N ASP A 90 -4.17 21.68 -15.67
CA ASP A 90 -3.26 22.81 -15.51
C ASP A 90 -1.83 22.41 -15.10
N LYS A 91 -1.57 21.11 -14.85
CA LYS A 91 -0.26 20.65 -14.35
C LYS A 91 0.30 19.50 -15.19
N PRO A 92 1.60 19.53 -15.53
CA PRO A 92 2.25 18.45 -16.28
C PRO A 92 2.68 17.28 -15.38
N ILE A 93 1.96 17.06 -14.27
CA ILE A 93 2.29 16.02 -13.28
C ILE A 93 1.07 15.13 -13.02
N PHE A 94 1.32 13.88 -12.67
CA PHE A 94 0.29 12.97 -12.17
C PHE A 94 0.80 12.17 -10.99
N GLN A 95 -0.11 11.76 -10.11
CA GLN A 95 0.18 10.80 -9.06
C GLN A 95 -0.16 9.39 -9.54
N SER A 96 0.64 8.41 -9.14
CA SER A 96 0.41 7.00 -9.45
C SER A 96 0.36 6.19 -8.17
N VAL A 97 -0.85 5.77 -7.79
CA VAL A 97 -1.09 5.00 -6.56
C VAL A 97 -1.42 3.54 -6.92
N SER A 98 -0.97 2.60 -6.10
CA SER A 98 -1.33 1.18 -6.22
C SER A 98 -2.83 0.96 -5.98
N CYS A 99 -3.50 0.14 -6.80
CA CYS A 99 -4.92 -0.17 -6.60
C CYS A 99 -5.19 -0.97 -5.31
N TYR A 100 -4.16 -1.58 -4.71
CA TYR A 100 -4.27 -2.29 -3.44
C TYR A 100 -4.29 -1.38 -2.21
N ALA A 101 -3.82 -0.12 -2.33
CA ALA A 101 -3.65 0.74 -1.16
C ALA A 101 -4.99 1.03 -0.45
N LEU A 102 -6.04 1.35 -1.22
CA LEU A 102 -7.37 1.62 -0.67
C LEU A 102 -8.03 0.40 -0.01
N PRO A 103 -8.20 -0.77 -0.67
CA PRO A 103 -8.82 -1.93 -0.02
C PRO A 103 -8.03 -2.41 1.20
N ALA A 104 -6.71 -2.28 1.19
CA ALA A 104 -5.89 -2.59 2.36
C ALA A 104 -6.15 -1.64 3.54
N PHE A 105 -6.26 -0.33 3.28
CA PHE A 105 -6.67 0.65 4.30
C PHE A 105 -8.02 0.29 4.91
N LEU A 106 -9.02 0.05 4.06
CA LEU A 106 -10.40 -0.15 4.48
C LEU A 106 -10.54 -1.42 5.35
N GLY A 107 -9.88 -2.51 4.96
CA GLY A 107 -9.85 -3.74 5.76
C GLY A 107 -9.19 -3.55 7.13
N MET A 108 -8.03 -2.88 7.16
CA MET A 108 -7.31 -2.60 8.41
C MET A 108 -8.10 -1.66 9.34
N GLU A 109 -8.75 -0.64 8.79
CA GLU A 109 -9.59 0.28 9.55
C GLU A 109 -10.85 -0.43 10.09
N LEU A 110 -11.44 -1.37 9.34
CA LEU A 110 -12.54 -2.18 9.85
C LEU A 110 -12.11 -3.03 11.05
N GLU A 111 -10.97 -3.72 10.96
CA GLU A 111 -10.41 -4.50 12.07
C GLU A 111 -10.10 -3.62 13.30
N ASN A 112 -9.53 -2.43 13.07
CA ASN A 112 -9.23 -1.45 14.12
C ASN A 112 -10.47 -1.02 14.90
N ARG A 113 -11.51 -0.58 14.18
CA ARG A 113 -12.78 -0.16 14.78
C ARG A 113 -13.39 -1.26 15.63
N ARG A 114 -13.28 -2.51 15.18
CA ARG A 114 -13.77 -3.69 15.92
C ARG A 114 -12.93 -4.00 17.15
N TYR A 115 -11.62 -3.87 17.05
CA TYR A 115 -10.73 -4.02 18.20
C TYR A 115 -11.08 -2.98 19.28
N LEU A 116 -11.16 -1.70 18.91
CA LEU A 116 -11.53 -0.61 19.83
C LEU A 116 -12.92 -0.80 20.43
N ALA A 117 -13.90 -1.21 19.61
CA ALA A 117 -15.23 -1.58 20.07
C ALA A 117 -15.22 -2.64 21.18
N ARG A 118 -14.40 -3.69 21.04
CA ARG A 118 -14.25 -4.74 22.06
C ARG A 118 -13.59 -4.23 23.34
N VAL A 119 -12.55 -3.41 23.20
CA VAL A 119 -11.84 -2.82 24.35
C VAL A 119 -12.77 -1.88 25.14
N LEU A 120 -13.54 -1.03 24.45
CA LEU A 120 -14.49 -0.12 25.09
C LEU A 120 -15.64 -0.87 25.78
N ALA A 121 -16.20 -1.89 25.13
CA ALA A 121 -17.24 -2.73 25.74
C ALA A 121 -16.76 -3.41 27.03
N ALA A 122 -15.50 -3.89 27.03
CA ALA A 122 -14.89 -4.49 28.22
C ALA A 122 -14.62 -3.46 29.33
N ALA A 123 -14.27 -2.21 28.98
CA ALA A 123 -13.93 -1.16 29.94
C ALA A 123 -15.18 -0.51 30.58
N GLU A 124 -16.22 -0.26 29.80
CA GLU A 124 -17.39 0.50 30.26
C GLU A 124 -18.52 -0.40 30.81
N GLY A 125 -18.42 -1.73 30.65
CA GLY A 125 -19.50 -2.65 31.00
C GLY A 125 -20.79 -2.43 30.19
N VAL A 126 -20.72 -1.61 29.14
CA VAL A 126 -21.80 -1.33 28.20
C VAL A 126 -21.84 -2.44 27.15
N LYS A 127 -23.06 -2.79 26.69
CA LYS A 127 -23.23 -3.73 25.57
C LYS A 127 -22.34 -3.32 24.39
N ALA A 128 -21.72 -4.32 23.77
CA ALA A 128 -20.81 -4.15 22.65
C ALA A 128 -21.34 -3.20 21.56
N ALA A 129 -20.39 -2.51 20.93
CA ALA A 129 -20.52 -1.39 20.01
C ALA A 129 -21.60 -1.50 18.94
N ALA A 130 -21.90 -0.34 18.34
CA ALA A 130 -22.80 -0.14 17.21
C ALA A 130 -22.83 -1.33 16.24
N ASP A 131 -24.04 -1.65 15.73
CA ASP A 131 -24.27 -2.74 14.79
C ASP A 131 -23.14 -2.82 13.73
N PRO A 132 -22.51 -4.00 13.51
CA PRO A 132 -21.41 -4.15 12.57
C PRO A 132 -21.71 -3.63 11.15
N TYR A 133 -22.98 -3.52 10.79
CA TYR A 133 -23.41 -2.87 9.55
C TYR A 133 -22.79 -1.49 9.34
N TRP A 134 -22.75 -0.64 10.37
CA TRP A 134 -22.33 0.76 10.20
C TRP A 134 -20.86 0.89 9.75
N PRO A 135 -19.86 0.31 10.45
CA PRO A 135 -18.50 0.36 9.96
C PRO A 135 -18.32 -0.36 8.61
N GLU A 136 -19.06 -1.46 8.36
CA GLU A 136 -19.00 -2.17 7.07
C GLU A 136 -19.57 -1.31 5.91
N ALA A 137 -20.65 -0.57 6.14
CA ALA A 137 -21.26 0.33 5.17
C ALA A 137 -20.38 1.56 4.92
N GLU A 138 -19.86 2.18 5.98
CA GLU A 138 -18.99 3.37 5.88
C GLU A 138 -17.70 3.10 5.14
N LEU A 139 -17.07 1.95 5.40
CA LEU A 139 -15.82 1.55 4.76
C LEU A 139 -16.04 0.78 3.45
N GLY A 140 -17.26 0.35 3.16
CA GLY A 140 -17.57 -0.43 1.96
C GLY A 140 -16.83 -1.76 1.88
N VAL A 141 -16.47 -2.35 3.02
CA VAL A 141 -15.80 -3.66 3.14
C VAL A 141 -16.52 -4.49 4.19
N GLN A 142 -16.40 -5.82 4.13
CA GLN A 142 -17.06 -6.73 5.06
C GLN A 142 -16.07 -7.78 5.52
N ASP A 143 -16.14 -8.16 6.80
CA ASP A 143 -15.29 -9.23 7.32
C ASP A 143 -15.83 -10.61 6.94
N GLU A 144 -17.12 -10.81 7.19
CA GLU A 144 -17.84 -12.00 6.77
C GLU A 144 -18.81 -11.63 5.66
N ALA A 145 -18.86 -12.44 4.60
CA ALA A 145 -19.81 -12.29 3.51
C ALA A 145 -21.23 -12.70 3.92
N LYS A 146 -21.78 -12.02 4.93
CA LYS A 146 -23.11 -12.25 5.48
C LYS A 146 -24.03 -11.11 5.08
N ASP A 147 -25.19 -11.47 4.57
CA ASP A 147 -26.26 -10.51 4.31
C ASP A 147 -26.90 -10.09 5.63
N ARG A 148 -26.91 -8.78 5.88
CA ARG A 148 -27.46 -8.13 7.09
C ARG A 148 -28.74 -7.36 6.81
N LEU A 149 -28.94 -6.95 5.56
CA LEU A 149 -30.03 -6.09 5.16
C LEU A 149 -31.18 -6.91 4.60
N GLN A 150 -32.40 -6.49 4.94
CA GLN A 150 -33.61 -6.96 4.27
C GLN A 150 -33.86 -6.08 3.05
N ARG A 151 -33.82 -6.68 1.86
CA ARG A 151 -34.22 -6.02 0.62
C ARG A 151 -35.73 -6.09 0.46
N ARG A 152 -36.36 -4.93 0.22
CA ARG A 152 -37.78 -4.81 -0.09
C ARG A 152 -37.96 -4.10 -1.42
N ASP A 153 -38.58 -4.77 -2.38
CA ASP A 153 -38.99 -4.14 -3.63
C ASP A 153 -40.19 -3.21 -3.36
N VAL A 154 -40.11 -1.99 -3.90
CA VAL A 154 -41.16 -0.97 -3.82
C VAL A 154 -41.46 -0.44 -5.21
N PRO A 155 -42.64 0.16 -5.49
CA PRO A 155 -42.98 0.61 -6.85
C PRO A 155 -41.98 1.57 -7.50
N SER A 156 -41.21 2.30 -6.68
CA SER A 156 -40.20 3.26 -7.13
C SER A 156 -38.78 2.69 -7.24
N GLY A 157 -38.54 1.43 -6.85
CA GLY A 157 -37.23 0.77 -6.83
C GLY A 157 -37.08 -0.23 -5.69
N ALA A 158 -36.04 -0.10 -4.85
CA ALA A 158 -35.78 -0.99 -3.73
C ALA A 158 -35.35 -0.24 -2.46
N GLU A 159 -35.73 -0.78 -1.30
CA GLU A 159 -35.29 -0.33 0.02
C GLU A 159 -34.49 -1.44 0.69
N TYR A 160 -33.36 -1.05 1.30
CA TYR A 160 -32.53 -1.92 2.12
C TYR A 160 -32.66 -1.50 3.56
N ARG A 161 -33.05 -2.45 4.40
CA ARG A 161 -33.42 -2.18 5.79
C ARG A 161 -32.51 -2.91 6.75
N LEU A 162 -31.96 -2.19 7.71
CA LEU A 162 -31.36 -2.75 8.91
C LEU A 162 -32.46 -2.76 9.98
N ASP A 163 -32.93 -3.95 10.34
CA ASP A 163 -34.16 -4.14 11.11
C ASP A 163 -35.34 -3.35 10.50
N ASN A 164 -35.79 -2.29 11.19
CA ASN A 164 -36.89 -1.45 10.78
C ASN A 164 -36.48 -0.12 10.12
N GLU A 165 -35.18 0.17 10.06
CA GLU A 165 -34.62 1.42 9.54
C GLU A 165 -34.23 1.27 8.06
N VAL A 166 -34.66 2.19 7.19
CA VAL A 166 -34.24 2.22 5.78
C VAL A 166 -32.88 2.90 5.70
N VAL A 167 -31.84 2.12 5.44
CA VAL A 167 -30.45 2.60 5.41
C VAL A 167 -29.95 2.88 4.00
N VAL A 168 -30.51 2.19 2.99
CA VAL A 168 -30.29 2.53 1.58
C VAL A 168 -31.61 2.49 0.82
N LYS A 169 -31.84 3.48 -0.03
CA LYS A 169 -32.96 3.52 -0.98
C LYS A 169 -32.44 3.70 -2.40
N VAL A 170 -32.89 2.84 -3.29
CA VAL A 170 -32.54 2.87 -4.73
C VAL A 170 -33.81 3.18 -5.51
N THR A 171 -33.82 4.25 -6.30
CA THR A 171 -35.03 4.71 -7.01
C THR A 171 -34.77 5.26 -8.41
N GLY A 172 -35.87 5.43 -9.16
CA GLY A 172 -35.94 6.15 -10.43
C GLY A 172 -35.87 5.25 -11.66
N VAL A 173 -35.73 5.85 -12.84
CA VAL A 173 -35.69 5.11 -14.11
C VAL A 173 -34.39 4.32 -14.19
N MET A 174 -34.51 3.00 -14.14
CA MET A 174 -33.38 2.08 -14.15
C MET A 174 -32.90 1.85 -15.59
N THR A 175 -31.63 2.13 -15.88
CA THR A 175 -31.06 1.89 -17.21
C THR A 175 -30.46 0.47 -17.28
N PRO A 176 -30.85 -0.39 -18.23
CA PRO A 176 -30.29 -1.74 -18.33
C PRO A 176 -28.78 -1.75 -18.57
N LEU A 177 -28.09 -2.66 -17.90
CA LEU A 177 -26.65 -2.87 -17.99
C LEU A 177 -26.32 -4.25 -18.55
N SER A 178 -25.24 -4.32 -19.32
CA SER A 178 -24.55 -5.56 -19.62
C SER A 178 -23.82 -6.09 -18.38
N ALA A 179 -23.47 -7.38 -18.37
CA ALA A 179 -22.71 -7.96 -17.27
C ALA A 179 -21.34 -7.28 -17.02
N ALA A 180 -20.69 -6.77 -18.07
CA ALA A 180 -19.43 -6.03 -17.96
C ALA A 180 -19.62 -4.64 -17.33
N GLU A 181 -20.70 -3.94 -17.71
CA GLU A 181 -21.07 -2.66 -17.10
C GLU A 181 -21.47 -2.84 -15.63
N SER A 182 -22.22 -3.89 -15.28
CA SER A 182 -22.58 -4.20 -13.88
C SER A 182 -21.36 -4.44 -12.99
N ARG A 183 -20.33 -5.14 -13.50
CA ARG A 183 -19.05 -5.32 -12.78
C ARG A 183 -18.33 -3.98 -12.59
N SER A 184 -18.29 -3.16 -13.64
CA SER A 184 -17.64 -1.84 -13.59
C SER A 184 -18.36 -0.87 -12.66
N LEU A 185 -19.69 -0.95 -12.58
CA LEU A 185 -20.52 -0.18 -11.64
C LEU A 185 -20.26 -0.59 -10.19
N ALA A 186 -20.16 -1.90 -9.92
CA ALA A 186 -19.80 -2.39 -8.59
C ALA A 186 -18.43 -1.85 -8.14
N ARG A 187 -17.43 -1.84 -9.04
CA ARG A 187 -16.13 -1.21 -8.79
C ARG A 187 -16.23 0.28 -8.51
N TYR A 188 -16.95 1.02 -9.35
CA TYR A 188 -17.17 2.45 -9.11
C TYR A 188 -17.74 2.71 -7.72
N PHE A 189 -18.76 1.97 -7.31
CA PHE A 189 -19.33 2.13 -5.96
C PHE A 189 -18.36 1.71 -4.85
N ALA A 190 -17.54 0.68 -5.06
CA ALA A 190 -16.54 0.27 -4.07
C ALA A 190 -15.48 1.34 -3.81
N HIS A 191 -15.07 2.07 -4.85
CA HIS A 191 -14.06 3.12 -4.72
C HIS A 191 -14.63 4.48 -4.28
N GLN A 192 -15.90 4.78 -4.57
CA GLN A 192 -16.43 6.15 -4.51
C GLN A 192 -17.56 6.37 -3.50
N GLN A 193 -18.22 5.31 -3.02
CA GLN A 193 -19.40 5.46 -2.16
C GLN A 193 -19.30 4.59 -0.90
N PRO A 194 -19.72 5.11 0.28
CA PRO A 194 -19.85 4.35 1.51
C PRO A 194 -21.06 3.42 1.41
N LEU A 195 -20.96 2.40 0.57
CA LEU A 195 -22.04 1.49 0.23
C LEU A 195 -21.70 0.08 0.67
N HIS A 196 -22.54 -0.48 1.54
CA HIS A 196 -22.37 -1.82 2.09
C HIS A 196 -22.22 -2.89 0.97
N PRO A 197 -21.28 -3.85 1.08
CA PRO A 197 -21.02 -4.84 0.03
C PRO A 197 -22.26 -5.63 -0.41
N GLN A 198 -23.20 -5.95 0.49
CA GLN A 198 -24.48 -6.57 0.12
C GLN A 198 -25.25 -5.75 -0.92
N VAL A 199 -25.36 -4.43 -0.73
CA VAL A 199 -26.08 -3.57 -1.67
C VAL A 199 -25.37 -3.52 -3.02
N ARG A 200 -24.03 -3.48 -3.02
CA ARG A 200 -23.24 -3.56 -4.27
C ARG A 200 -23.47 -4.88 -5.02
N ARG A 201 -23.49 -6.01 -4.31
CA ARG A 201 -23.80 -7.32 -4.90
C ARG A 201 -25.19 -7.35 -5.53
N ASP A 202 -26.18 -6.77 -4.88
CA ASP A 202 -27.55 -6.72 -5.38
C ASP A 202 -27.70 -5.77 -6.59
N LEU A 203 -27.00 -4.64 -6.60
CA LEU A 203 -26.97 -3.75 -7.77
C LEU A 203 -26.28 -4.42 -8.96
N LYS A 204 -25.19 -5.14 -8.70
CA LYS A 204 -24.44 -5.92 -9.71
C LYS A 204 -25.29 -7.04 -10.31
N SER A 205 -26.07 -7.76 -9.49
CA SER A 205 -26.95 -8.84 -9.95
C SER A 205 -28.19 -8.31 -10.66
N GLY A 206 -28.75 -7.18 -10.19
CA GLY A 206 -29.92 -6.53 -10.79
C GLY A 206 -29.70 -6.03 -12.22
N SER A 207 -28.44 -5.87 -12.66
CA SER A 207 -28.07 -5.49 -14.04
C SER A 207 -28.73 -4.20 -14.51
N VAL A 208 -28.81 -3.22 -13.62
CA VAL A 208 -29.40 -1.91 -13.88
C VAL A 208 -28.60 -0.79 -13.21
N LEU A 209 -28.47 0.33 -13.91
CA LEU A 209 -27.92 1.57 -13.37
C LEU A 209 -29.07 2.34 -12.68
N PRO A 210 -28.99 2.58 -11.37
CA PRO A 210 -29.97 3.39 -10.68
C PRO A 210 -29.89 4.86 -11.07
N ALA A 211 -31.03 5.54 -11.15
CA ALA A 211 -31.05 6.99 -11.32
C ALA A 211 -30.78 7.74 -10.00
N ARG A 212 -31.09 7.12 -8.85
CA ARG A 212 -30.91 7.72 -7.53
C ARG A 212 -30.61 6.68 -6.46
N LEU A 213 -29.59 6.93 -5.64
CA LEU A 213 -29.34 6.23 -4.38
C LEU A 213 -29.38 7.22 -3.22
N GLU A 214 -30.07 6.87 -2.14
CA GLU A 214 -30.01 7.57 -0.87
C GLU A 214 -29.37 6.63 0.14
N ILE A 215 -28.27 7.06 0.74
CA ILE A 215 -27.44 6.27 1.64
C ILE A 215 -27.41 6.98 2.99
N GLN A 216 -27.83 6.28 4.04
CA GLN A 216 -27.64 6.73 5.40
C GLN A 216 -26.24 6.36 5.86
N SER A 217 -25.56 7.29 6.53
CA SER A 217 -24.24 7.12 7.08
C SER A 217 -24.19 7.72 8.48
N ARG A 218 -23.38 7.14 9.36
CA ARG A 218 -23.12 7.65 10.72
C ARG A 218 -21.67 8.11 10.90
N MET A 219 -21.03 8.51 9.79
CA MET A 219 -19.66 9.02 9.82
C MET A 219 -19.58 10.28 10.68
N GLY A 220 -18.92 10.16 11.83
CA GLY A 220 -18.65 11.28 12.74
C GLY A 220 -19.79 11.56 13.73
N ARG A 221 -20.03 12.86 14.01
CA ARG A 221 -21.07 13.30 14.95
C ARG A 221 -22.38 13.59 14.22
N GLY A 222 -23.26 12.60 14.16
CA GLY A 222 -24.64 12.73 13.67
C GLY A 222 -24.94 11.90 12.44
N ASP A 223 -26.23 11.79 12.11
CA ASP A 223 -26.68 11.12 10.90
C ASP A 223 -26.40 12.01 9.67
N VAL A 224 -25.72 11.43 8.69
CA VAL A 224 -25.47 12.01 7.38
C VAL A 224 -26.30 11.24 6.36
N ARG A 225 -26.95 11.96 5.46
CA ARG A 225 -27.63 11.36 4.29
C ARG A 225 -26.90 11.80 3.03
N LYS A 226 -26.37 10.82 2.31
CA LYS A 226 -25.72 10.99 1.01
C LYS A 226 -26.68 10.59 -0.10
N ILE A 227 -26.89 11.48 -1.05
CA ILE A 227 -27.81 11.31 -2.17
C ILE A 227 -26.98 11.33 -3.45
N VAL A 228 -26.93 10.21 -4.15
CA VAL A 228 -26.25 10.06 -5.44
C VAL A 228 -27.30 10.07 -6.53
N THR A 229 -27.26 11.07 -7.40
CA THR A 229 -28.15 11.20 -8.57
C THR A 229 -27.35 10.96 -9.84
N ILE A 230 -27.82 10.06 -10.70
CA ILE A 230 -27.17 9.64 -11.94
C ILE A 230 -28.04 10.05 -13.12
N THR A 231 -27.43 10.70 -14.10
CA THR A 231 -28.12 11.25 -15.28
C THR A 231 -27.32 11.03 -16.56
N ASN A 232 -27.97 11.21 -17.71
CA ASN A 232 -27.35 11.16 -19.04
C ASN A 232 -26.53 9.89 -19.37
N PRO A 233 -27.01 8.67 -19.03
CA PRO A 233 -26.28 7.45 -19.35
C PRO A 233 -26.21 7.23 -20.87
N ARG A 234 -25.01 7.00 -21.38
CA ARG A 234 -24.74 6.77 -22.79
C ARG A 234 -23.56 5.83 -22.98
N ARG A 235 -23.54 5.08 -24.08
CA ARG A 235 -22.44 4.18 -24.44
C ARG A 235 -21.58 4.84 -25.51
N VAL A 236 -20.27 4.86 -25.31
CA VAL A 236 -19.30 5.45 -26.24
C VAL A 236 -18.12 4.50 -26.44
N GLN A 237 -17.44 4.61 -27.57
CA GLN A 237 -16.13 3.97 -27.74
C GLN A 237 -15.06 4.90 -27.16
N MET A 238 -14.23 4.40 -26.26
CA MET A 238 -13.26 5.20 -25.53
C MET A 238 -12.00 4.41 -25.20
N SER A 239 -10.84 5.01 -25.45
CA SER A 239 -9.55 4.51 -24.97
C SER A 239 -9.25 5.05 -23.56
N PRO A 240 -8.36 4.40 -22.77
CA PRO A 240 -7.91 4.92 -21.49
C PRO A 240 -7.40 6.38 -21.62
N PRO A 241 -8.01 7.34 -20.91
CA PRO A 241 -7.86 8.78 -21.17
C PRO A 241 -6.65 9.40 -20.46
N LEU A 242 -5.52 8.68 -20.37
CA LEU A 242 -4.28 9.24 -19.81
C LEU A 242 -3.56 10.07 -20.90
N PRO A 243 -3.39 11.39 -20.72
CA PRO A 243 -2.74 12.22 -21.73
C PRO A 243 -1.22 11.96 -21.78
N PRO A 244 -0.56 12.15 -22.94
CA PRO A 244 0.90 12.12 -23.06
C PRO A 244 1.58 13.20 -22.22
N GLY A 245 2.89 13.06 -21.99
CA GLY A 245 3.75 14.14 -21.49
C GLY A 245 3.64 14.47 -20.00
N LEU A 246 2.75 13.82 -19.24
CA LEU A 246 2.73 13.94 -17.77
C LEU A 246 3.90 13.20 -17.13
N THR A 247 4.51 13.84 -16.12
CA THR A 247 5.59 13.29 -15.30
C THR A 247 5.05 12.81 -13.95
N SER A 248 5.63 11.73 -13.39
CA SER A 248 5.26 11.27 -12.05
C SER A 248 5.59 12.32 -10.97
N ASP A 249 4.68 12.50 -10.01
CA ASP A 249 4.86 13.36 -8.83
C ASP A 249 6.06 12.93 -7.95
N LEU A 250 6.54 11.70 -8.09
CA LEU A 250 7.74 11.23 -7.40
C LEU A 250 8.98 12.06 -7.73
N TYR A 251 9.09 12.60 -8.95
CA TYR A 251 10.21 13.46 -9.30
C TYR A 251 10.17 14.81 -8.60
N GLU A 252 8.98 15.34 -8.28
CA GLU A 252 8.85 16.53 -7.44
C GLU A 252 9.18 16.21 -5.99
N ARG A 253 8.66 15.09 -5.46
CA ARG A 253 8.98 14.62 -4.10
C ARG A 253 10.49 14.37 -3.92
N ALA A 254 11.16 13.87 -4.96
CA ALA A 254 12.60 13.65 -4.96
C ALA A 254 13.42 14.95 -4.84
N ARG A 255 12.87 16.12 -5.21
CA ARG A 255 13.53 17.43 -5.07
C ARG A 255 13.51 17.96 -3.65
N ALA A 256 12.64 17.44 -2.78
CA ALA A 256 12.62 17.86 -1.38
C ALA A 256 13.92 17.47 -0.67
N GLU A 257 14.46 18.37 0.17
CA GLU A 257 15.66 18.13 0.98
C GLU A 257 15.34 17.41 2.31
N THR A 258 14.22 16.69 2.36
CA THR A 258 13.85 15.80 3.47
C THR A 258 14.59 14.46 3.34
N VAL A 259 14.61 13.66 4.41
CA VAL A 259 15.19 12.29 4.36
C VAL A 259 14.46 11.44 3.33
N PHE A 260 13.13 11.48 3.33
CA PHE A 260 12.29 10.87 2.31
C PHE A 260 12.65 11.33 0.88
N GLY A 261 12.74 12.64 0.62
CA GLY A 261 13.02 13.17 -0.71
C GLY A 261 14.39 12.73 -1.25
N ARG A 262 15.42 12.72 -0.40
CA ARG A 262 16.75 12.15 -0.75
C ARG A 262 16.67 10.65 -1.02
N GLY A 263 15.93 9.91 -0.22
CA GLY A 263 15.70 8.48 -0.40
C GLY A 263 15.05 8.15 -1.74
N VAL A 264 13.96 8.85 -2.09
CA VAL A 264 13.29 8.70 -3.40
C VAL A 264 14.23 9.08 -4.55
N ARG A 265 14.98 10.18 -4.43
CA ARG A 265 15.95 10.61 -5.46
C ARG A 265 16.98 9.51 -5.76
N GLN A 266 17.48 8.86 -4.72
CA GLN A 266 18.48 7.79 -4.85
C GLN A 266 17.87 6.47 -5.33
N ALA A 267 16.63 6.17 -4.92
CA ALA A 267 15.87 5.05 -5.47
C ALA A 267 15.67 5.21 -6.99
N LEU A 268 15.22 6.38 -7.44
CA LEU A 268 15.06 6.70 -8.87
C LEU A 268 16.39 6.61 -9.63
N ALA A 269 17.47 7.17 -9.06
CA ALA A 269 18.80 7.04 -9.65
C ALA A 269 19.23 5.57 -9.74
N GLY A 270 18.92 4.75 -8.73
CA GLY A 270 19.23 3.32 -8.74
C GLY A 270 18.47 2.56 -9.83
N ILE A 271 17.18 2.85 -10.01
CA ILE A 271 16.34 2.25 -11.05
C ILE A 271 16.89 2.59 -12.45
N ASP A 272 17.34 3.82 -12.63
CA ASP A 272 17.98 4.30 -13.87
C ASP A 272 19.40 3.76 -14.10
N GLY A 273 19.98 3.01 -13.15
CA GLY A 273 21.38 2.58 -13.19
C GLY A 273 22.40 3.73 -13.00
N LYS A 274 21.98 4.84 -12.39
CA LYS A 274 22.77 6.08 -12.16
C LYS A 274 23.04 6.36 -10.68
N ALA A 275 22.66 5.46 -9.77
CA ALA A 275 22.92 5.62 -8.33
C ALA A 275 24.42 5.78 -8.06
N LYS A 276 24.75 6.59 -7.04
CA LYS A 276 26.11 6.72 -6.53
C LYS A 276 26.11 6.47 -5.02
N PRO A 277 26.92 5.51 -4.51
CA PRO A 277 27.81 4.61 -5.28
C PRO A 277 27.04 3.66 -6.21
N GLU A 278 27.75 2.93 -7.08
CA GLU A 278 27.17 1.86 -7.91
C GLU A 278 26.93 0.58 -7.08
N LYS A 279 26.01 -0.28 -7.53
CA LYS A 279 25.76 -1.59 -6.91
C LYS A 279 27.02 -2.46 -7.00
N PRO A 280 27.74 -2.76 -5.89
CA PRO A 280 28.89 -3.63 -5.89
C PRO A 280 28.39 -5.03 -6.21
N SER A 281 29.12 -5.76 -7.06
CA SER A 281 28.79 -7.14 -7.34
C SER A 281 28.85 -7.98 -6.07
N PHE A 282 28.13 -9.10 -6.07
CA PHE A 282 28.19 -10.08 -4.98
C PHE A 282 29.63 -10.52 -4.68
N ASP A 283 30.44 -10.76 -5.72
CA ASP A 283 31.85 -11.17 -5.56
C ASP A 283 32.71 -10.03 -5.00
N ALA A 284 32.45 -8.78 -5.35
CA ALA A 284 33.15 -7.62 -4.79
C ALA A 284 32.86 -7.47 -3.29
N LEU A 285 31.62 -7.70 -2.85
CA LEU A 285 31.26 -7.74 -1.43
C LEU A 285 31.97 -8.87 -0.70
N LEU A 286 31.99 -10.07 -1.27
CA LEU A 286 32.67 -11.23 -0.68
C LEU A 286 34.19 -11.01 -0.58
N ALA A 287 34.81 -10.43 -1.61
CA ALA A 287 36.24 -10.07 -1.59
C ALA A 287 36.55 -9.03 -0.52
N SER A 288 35.73 -7.98 -0.43
CA SER A 288 35.86 -6.94 0.61
C SER A 288 35.70 -7.52 2.02
N MET A 289 34.78 -8.48 2.20
CA MET A 289 34.55 -9.14 3.48
C MET A 289 35.75 -9.99 3.90
N LYS A 290 36.38 -10.70 2.95
CA LYS A 290 37.62 -11.46 3.18
C LYS A 290 38.79 -10.54 3.56
N ASP A 291 38.95 -9.44 2.84
CA ASP A 291 39.98 -8.43 3.13
C ASP A 291 39.80 -7.82 4.53
N ALA A 292 38.61 -7.32 4.85
CA ALA A 292 38.27 -6.79 6.17
C ALA A 292 38.56 -7.80 7.29
N SER A 293 38.22 -9.07 7.09
CA SER A 293 38.51 -10.15 8.06
C SER A 293 40.01 -10.40 8.26
N SER A 294 40.79 -10.33 7.18
CA SER A 294 42.26 -10.50 7.25
C SER A 294 42.93 -9.36 8.02
N GLN A 295 42.34 -8.17 7.98
CA GLN A 295 42.83 -6.97 8.67
C GLN A 295 42.22 -6.79 10.08
N GLY A 296 41.39 -7.72 10.54
CA GLY A 296 40.74 -7.64 11.86
C GLY A 296 39.64 -6.57 11.98
N ARG A 297 39.09 -6.08 10.85
CA ARG A 297 38.02 -5.07 10.80
C ARG A 297 36.64 -5.72 11.01
N SER A 298 36.39 -6.27 12.20
CA SER A 298 35.22 -7.12 12.48
C SER A 298 33.86 -6.44 12.26
N SER A 299 33.69 -5.16 12.60
CA SER A 299 32.43 -4.43 12.36
C SER A 299 32.12 -4.30 10.87
N GLU A 300 33.14 -4.06 10.05
CA GLU A 300 32.99 -3.99 8.59
C GLU A 300 32.63 -5.34 7.99
N VAL A 301 33.19 -6.44 8.53
CA VAL A 301 32.77 -7.80 8.16
C VAL A 301 31.27 -8.01 8.39
N MET A 302 30.70 -7.51 9.51
CA MET A 302 29.25 -7.59 9.76
C MET A 302 28.44 -6.75 8.79
N LEU A 303 28.86 -5.50 8.55
CA LEU A 303 28.16 -4.61 7.64
C LEU A 303 28.16 -5.14 6.20
N LEU A 304 29.27 -5.73 5.75
CA LEU A 304 29.36 -6.38 4.44
C LEU A 304 28.49 -7.63 4.35
N PHE A 305 28.39 -8.41 5.43
CA PHE A 305 27.44 -9.52 5.50
C PHE A 305 25.99 -9.04 5.38
N PHE A 306 25.62 -7.96 6.08
CA PHE A 306 24.30 -7.35 5.91
C PHE A 306 24.10 -6.85 4.49
N ALA A 307 25.08 -6.16 3.88
CA ALA A 307 24.99 -5.73 2.49
C ALA A 307 24.69 -6.89 1.53
N MET A 308 25.39 -8.03 1.67
CA MET A 308 25.14 -9.23 0.86
C MET A 308 23.72 -9.75 1.04
N THR A 309 23.24 -9.90 2.27
CA THR A 309 21.88 -10.43 2.54
C THR A 309 20.77 -9.47 2.12
N GLN A 310 20.99 -8.16 2.21
CA GLN A 310 19.99 -7.13 1.91
C GLN A 310 19.91 -6.80 0.41
N GLN A 311 21.01 -6.93 -0.34
CA GLN A 311 21.08 -6.59 -1.77
C GLN A 311 20.98 -7.80 -2.70
N TYR A 312 21.22 -9.00 -2.17
CA TYR A 312 21.31 -10.26 -2.91
C TYR A 312 20.61 -11.42 -2.20
N GLY A 313 19.50 -11.16 -1.51
CA GLY A 313 18.81 -12.16 -0.69
C GLY A 313 18.43 -13.45 -1.44
N GLY A 314 17.96 -13.33 -2.69
CA GLY A 314 17.64 -14.47 -3.54
C GLY A 314 18.88 -15.31 -3.91
N GLU A 315 19.95 -14.66 -4.37
CA GLU A 315 21.23 -15.32 -4.69
C GLU A 315 21.87 -15.96 -3.45
N PHE A 316 21.83 -15.27 -2.31
CA PHE A 316 22.34 -15.74 -1.02
C PHE A 316 21.56 -16.93 -0.48
N SER A 317 20.26 -17.01 -0.78
CA SER A 317 19.40 -18.13 -0.38
C SER A 317 19.47 -19.32 -1.35
N GLY A 318 19.78 -19.07 -2.63
CA GLY A 318 19.87 -20.07 -3.69
C GLY A 318 21.15 -20.94 -3.69
N PRO A 319 21.36 -21.74 -4.75
CA PRO A 319 22.49 -22.68 -4.85
C PRO A 319 23.86 -22.03 -4.73
N ARG A 320 24.10 -20.90 -5.42
CA ARG A 320 25.35 -20.13 -5.31
C ARG A 320 25.57 -19.65 -3.87
N GLY A 321 24.52 -19.13 -3.24
CA GLY A 321 24.55 -18.73 -1.84
C GLY A 321 24.85 -19.86 -0.86
N GLN A 322 24.50 -21.12 -1.15
CA GLN A 322 24.94 -22.27 -0.32
C GLN A 322 26.46 -22.45 -0.37
N THR A 323 27.08 -22.39 -1.55
CA THR A 323 28.54 -22.45 -1.71
C THR A 323 29.25 -21.27 -1.07
N VAL A 324 28.64 -20.08 -1.12
CA VAL A 324 29.22 -18.88 -0.50
C VAL A 324 29.11 -18.95 1.02
N ARG A 325 28.00 -19.45 1.56
CA ARG A 325 27.79 -19.59 3.01
C ARG A 325 28.90 -20.41 3.68
N THR A 326 29.43 -21.46 3.03
CA THR A 326 30.55 -22.24 3.60
C THR A 326 31.84 -21.42 3.74
N GLN A 327 32.04 -20.40 2.90
CA GLN A 327 33.18 -19.48 2.99
C GLN A 327 32.92 -18.34 3.99
N VAL A 328 31.68 -17.86 4.06
CA VAL A 328 31.26 -16.71 4.87
C VAL A 328 31.14 -17.09 6.35
N ILE A 329 30.64 -18.29 6.68
CA ILE A 329 30.39 -18.72 8.07
C ILE A 329 31.64 -18.62 8.97
N PRO A 330 32.83 -19.13 8.58
CA PRO A 330 34.02 -19.02 9.44
C PRO A 330 34.49 -17.58 9.66
N ILE A 331 34.44 -16.75 8.60
CA ILE A 331 34.79 -15.33 8.65
C ILE A 331 33.83 -14.60 9.60
N PHE A 332 32.54 -14.88 9.46
CA PHE A 332 31.47 -14.32 10.26
C PHE A 332 31.60 -14.71 11.74
N ALA A 333 31.83 -15.99 12.04
CA ALA A 333 32.02 -16.48 13.40
C ALA A 333 33.21 -15.82 14.10
N LYS A 334 34.33 -15.64 13.39
CA LYS A 334 35.50 -14.90 13.89
C LYS A 334 35.16 -13.44 14.21
N ALA A 335 34.48 -12.75 13.30
CA ALA A 335 34.11 -11.35 13.51
C ALA A 335 33.13 -11.18 14.67
N ARG A 336 32.17 -12.09 14.86
CA ARG A 336 31.20 -12.06 15.96
C ARG A 336 31.85 -12.17 17.35
N ALA A 337 33.07 -12.70 17.46
CA ALA A 337 33.81 -12.76 18.71
C ALA A 337 34.35 -11.39 19.16
N ASP A 338 34.44 -10.41 18.25
CA ASP A 338 34.71 -9.01 18.61
C ASP A 338 33.49 -8.39 19.31
N ALA A 339 33.70 -7.60 20.35
CA ALA A 339 32.62 -7.05 21.16
C ALA A 339 31.68 -6.11 20.37
N THR A 340 32.25 -5.26 19.50
CA THR A 340 31.48 -4.27 18.74
C THR A 340 30.71 -4.94 17.61
N ALA A 341 31.37 -5.82 16.86
CA ALA A 341 30.72 -6.61 15.80
C ALA A 341 29.67 -7.57 16.37
N GLY A 342 29.94 -8.20 17.51
CA GLY A 342 28.99 -9.04 18.23
C GLY A 342 27.75 -8.27 18.70
N MET A 343 27.91 -7.00 19.11
CA MET A 343 26.80 -6.12 19.44
C MET A 343 25.94 -5.80 18.21
N LEU A 344 26.54 -5.50 17.06
CA LEU A 344 25.81 -5.30 15.80
C LEU A 344 24.99 -6.52 15.39
N TRP A 345 25.60 -7.71 15.50
CA TRP A 345 24.88 -8.95 15.24
C TRP A 345 23.72 -9.14 16.22
N ASN A 346 23.97 -8.99 17.52
CA ASN A 346 22.93 -9.13 18.54
C ASN A 346 21.77 -8.15 18.30
N ALA A 347 22.07 -6.93 17.84
CA ALA A 347 21.07 -5.95 17.45
C ALA A 347 20.21 -6.44 16.29
N SER A 348 20.82 -6.89 15.20
CA SER A 348 20.09 -7.45 14.06
C SER A 348 19.25 -8.67 14.45
N ASP A 349 19.77 -9.52 15.33
CA ASP A 349 19.11 -10.74 15.77
C ASP A 349 17.87 -10.44 16.63
N LEU A 350 17.98 -9.47 17.55
CA LEU A 350 16.84 -8.97 18.34
C LEU A 350 15.83 -8.17 17.48
N ALA A 351 16.31 -7.47 16.44
CA ALA A 351 15.46 -6.72 15.52
C ALA A 351 14.58 -7.65 14.66
N GLY A 352 15.06 -8.85 14.35
CA GLY A 352 14.38 -9.83 13.51
C GLY A 352 13.37 -10.74 14.22
N ASP A 353 13.40 -10.80 15.56
CA ASP A 353 12.55 -11.71 16.34
C ASP A 353 12.08 -11.03 17.63
N ALA A 354 10.79 -10.65 17.70
CA ALA A 354 10.17 -10.03 18.88
C ALA A 354 10.21 -10.92 20.13
N GLY A 355 10.19 -12.25 19.96
CA GLY A 355 10.19 -13.22 21.06
C GLY A 355 11.59 -13.49 21.63
N LYS A 356 12.64 -13.02 20.96
CA LYS A 356 14.01 -13.26 21.38
C LYS A 356 14.35 -12.50 22.67
N PRO A 357 14.85 -13.19 23.72
CA PRO A 357 15.26 -12.53 24.96
C PRO A 357 16.52 -11.68 24.76
N GLY A 358 16.56 -10.51 25.38
CA GLY A 358 17.73 -9.64 25.37
C GLY A 358 17.40 -8.21 25.81
N ASP A 359 18.43 -7.44 26.17
CA ASP A 359 18.30 -6.03 26.54
C ASP A 359 18.22 -5.15 25.28
N ARG A 360 17.00 -5.01 24.75
CA ARG A 360 16.72 -4.24 23.53
C ARG A 360 17.04 -2.75 23.68
N GLU A 361 16.84 -2.18 24.88
CA GLU A 361 17.15 -0.77 25.14
C GLU A 361 18.66 -0.52 25.17
N ALA A 362 19.45 -1.37 25.85
CA ALA A 362 20.90 -1.25 25.86
C ALA A 362 21.51 -1.38 24.46
N VAL A 363 20.95 -2.26 23.64
CA VAL A 363 21.37 -2.42 22.25
C VAL A 363 20.97 -1.20 21.40
N ALA A 364 19.75 -0.67 21.56
CA ALA A 364 19.33 0.56 20.90
C ALA A 364 20.23 1.76 21.28
N ARG A 365 20.64 1.86 22.55
CA ARG A 365 21.62 2.85 23.03
C ARG A 365 22.99 2.70 22.38
N SER A 366 23.44 1.46 22.20
CA SER A 366 24.69 1.16 21.52
C SER A 366 24.64 1.59 20.05
N LEU A 367 23.54 1.30 19.34
CA LEU A 367 23.33 1.77 17.96
C LEU A 367 23.31 3.30 17.88
N ALA A 368 22.64 3.98 18.82
CA ALA A 368 22.53 5.44 18.85
C ALA A 368 23.90 6.13 18.99
N THR A 369 24.82 5.53 19.74
CA THR A 369 26.16 6.10 20.00
C THR A 369 27.21 5.69 18.97
N ALA A 370 26.98 4.61 18.20
CA ALA A 370 27.88 4.09 17.16
C ALA A 370 27.91 4.94 15.86
N THR A 371 28.20 6.23 15.98
CA THR A 371 28.26 7.19 14.85
C THR A 371 29.45 6.99 13.91
N ASP A 372 30.48 6.27 14.37
CA ASP A 372 31.63 5.87 13.57
C ASP A 372 31.24 4.91 12.43
N LEU A 373 30.17 4.12 12.63
CA LEU A 373 29.62 3.23 11.61
C LEU A 373 29.20 3.99 10.37
N ASP A 374 28.68 5.22 10.48
CA ASP A 374 28.19 5.99 9.33
C ASP A 374 29.29 6.28 8.28
N ARG A 375 30.57 6.14 8.66
CA ARG A 375 31.74 6.28 7.77
C ARG A 375 32.13 4.98 7.07
N MET A 376 31.56 3.84 7.49
CA MET A 376 31.83 2.53 6.93
C MET A 376 30.86 2.21 5.79
N MET A 377 31.29 1.33 4.88
CA MET A 377 30.40 0.78 3.88
C MET A 377 29.22 0.07 4.56
N PHE A 378 28.01 0.39 4.11
CA PHE A 378 26.75 -0.11 4.65
C PHE A 378 26.43 0.31 6.09
N GLY A 379 27.21 1.24 6.68
CA GLY A 379 27.09 1.63 8.09
C GLY A 379 25.77 2.26 8.52
N THR A 380 25.08 2.93 7.60
CA THR A 380 23.72 3.47 7.84
C THR A 380 22.69 2.37 8.13
N PHE A 381 23.03 1.09 7.97
CA PHE A 381 22.18 -0.03 8.37
C PHE A 381 21.89 -0.06 9.89
N ARG A 382 22.68 0.67 10.70
CA ARG A 382 22.35 0.88 12.12
C ARG A 382 20.97 1.52 12.33
N TYR A 383 20.53 2.39 11.42
CA TYR A 383 19.22 3.05 11.47
C TYR A 383 18.09 2.06 11.20
N VAL A 384 18.25 1.20 10.18
CA VAL A 384 17.30 0.12 9.87
C VAL A 384 17.16 -0.83 11.07
N THR A 385 18.30 -1.23 11.64
CA THR A 385 18.33 -2.11 12.82
C THR A 385 17.63 -1.48 14.02
N TYR A 386 17.89 -0.20 14.29
CA TYR A 386 17.21 0.56 15.34
C TYR A 386 15.71 0.63 15.11
N ALA A 387 15.27 0.93 13.89
CA ALA A 387 13.86 1.07 13.58
C ALA A 387 13.10 -0.24 13.74
N ASN A 388 13.68 -1.35 13.29
CA ASN A 388 13.12 -2.69 13.50
C ASN A 388 13.10 -3.08 14.98
N LEU A 389 14.16 -2.79 15.75
CA LEU A 389 14.17 -3.00 17.20
C LEU A 389 13.03 -2.23 17.88
N PHE A 390 12.89 -0.95 17.57
CA PHE A 390 11.87 -0.09 18.14
C PHE A 390 10.47 -0.63 17.84
N ARG A 391 10.18 -0.94 16.57
CA ARG A 391 8.88 -1.48 16.11
C ARG A 391 8.53 -2.79 16.80
N MET A 392 9.52 -3.67 16.99
CA MET A 392 9.33 -5.01 17.54
C MET A 392 9.35 -5.05 19.07
N THR A 393 9.54 -3.90 19.74
CA THR A 393 9.61 -3.84 21.20
C THR A 393 8.39 -3.14 21.79
N PRO A 394 7.54 -3.89 22.54
CA PRO A 394 6.50 -3.26 23.33
C PRO A 394 7.09 -2.20 24.26
N GLN A 395 6.43 -1.07 24.34
CA GLN A 395 6.82 0.05 25.19
C GLN A 395 8.15 0.72 24.84
N ALA A 396 8.65 0.60 23.60
CA ALA A 396 9.83 1.34 23.16
C ALA A 396 9.67 2.87 23.35
N ASP A 397 8.42 3.38 23.40
CA ASP A 397 8.02 4.74 23.84
C ASP A 397 8.64 5.20 25.16
N LYS A 398 8.98 4.26 26.05
CA LYS A 398 9.50 4.53 27.38
C LYS A 398 11.02 4.41 27.52
N TRP A 399 11.73 3.99 26.48
CA TRP A 399 13.19 3.97 26.49
C TRP A 399 13.75 5.37 26.75
N ASP A 400 14.99 5.44 27.21
CA ASP A 400 15.70 6.70 27.44
C ASP A 400 15.53 7.67 26.24
N PRO A 401 14.94 8.87 26.46
CA PRO A 401 14.71 9.85 25.41
C PRO A 401 15.98 10.26 24.65
N ALA A 402 17.17 10.14 25.26
CA ALA A 402 18.44 10.41 24.59
C ALA A 402 18.69 9.47 23.40
N ILE A 403 18.22 8.22 23.46
CA ILE A 403 18.32 7.26 22.35
C ILE A 403 17.55 7.79 21.15
N ARG A 404 16.30 8.21 21.36
CA ARG A 404 15.44 8.76 20.29
C ARG A 404 16.00 10.05 19.72
N LYS A 405 16.52 10.93 20.58
CA LYS A 405 17.10 12.21 20.15
C LYS A 405 18.32 12.02 19.24
N ALA A 406 19.04 10.90 19.38
CA ALA A 406 20.20 10.55 18.57
C ALA A 406 19.84 9.87 17.23
N MET A 407 18.57 9.52 17.02
CA MET A 407 18.06 8.89 15.81
C MET A 407 17.06 9.82 15.09
N PRO A 408 16.74 9.59 13.81
CA PRO A 408 15.59 10.22 13.18
C PRO A 408 14.32 10.07 14.01
N GLN A 409 13.58 11.17 14.17
CA GLN A 409 12.37 11.21 14.97
C GLN A 409 11.25 10.37 14.35
N ASP A 410 11.09 10.46 13.04
CA ASP A 410 10.20 9.56 12.31
C ASP A 410 10.87 8.20 12.16
N LEU A 411 10.18 7.15 12.59
CA LEU A 411 10.67 5.78 12.47
C LEU A 411 10.95 5.43 11.01
N VAL A 412 10.15 5.93 10.07
CA VAL A 412 10.29 5.63 8.65
C VAL A 412 11.49 6.33 8.02
N ASP A 413 11.89 7.50 8.53
CA ASP A 413 13.09 8.21 8.08
C ASP A 413 14.37 7.39 8.33
N ASN A 414 14.39 6.48 9.31
CA ASN A 414 15.52 5.57 9.52
C ASN A 414 15.75 4.65 8.31
N TYR A 415 14.68 4.13 7.70
CA TYR A 415 14.79 3.30 6.51
C TYR A 415 15.16 4.13 5.29
N TRP A 416 14.53 5.30 5.11
CA TRP A 416 14.83 6.19 3.97
C TRP A 416 16.23 6.77 3.99
N MET A 417 16.82 6.98 5.17
CA MET A 417 18.22 7.37 5.30
C MET A 417 19.16 6.26 4.81
N HIS A 418 18.84 4.99 5.08
CA HIS A 418 19.60 3.88 4.53
C HIS A 418 19.39 3.73 3.02
N ILE A 419 18.15 3.84 2.53
CA ILE A 419 17.83 3.83 1.09
C ILE A 419 18.56 4.95 0.36
N ALA A 420 18.67 6.15 0.95
CA ALA A 420 19.42 7.25 0.37
C ALA A 420 20.93 6.94 0.21
N ALA A 421 21.49 6.09 1.07
CA ALA A 421 22.89 5.69 0.98
C ALA A 421 23.09 4.43 0.09
N TYR A 422 22.14 3.50 0.13
CA TYR A 422 22.21 2.19 -0.52
C TYR A 422 20.85 1.83 -1.14
N PRO A 423 20.47 2.45 -2.28
CA PRO A 423 19.11 2.33 -2.80
C PRO A 423 18.74 0.93 -3.27
N TRP A 424 19.69 0.00 -3.39
CA TRP A 424 19.47 -1.38 -3.86
C TRP A 424 19.32 -2.39 -2.71
N ALA A 425 19.21 -1.92 -1.47
CA ALA A 425 18.83 -2.74 -0.32
C ALA A 425 17.32 -3.03 -0.36
N GLY A 426 16.89 -3.95 -1.25
CA GLY A 426 15.47 -4.25 -1.53
C GLY A 426 14.66 -4.56 -0.28
N ASN A 427 15.26 -5.27 0.68
CA ASN A 427 14.62 -5.60 1.96
C ASN A 427 14.24 -4.36 2.80
N VAL A 428 14.99 -3.26 2.69
CA VAL A 428 14.73 -2.05 3.48
C VAL A 428 13.47 -1.32 2.98
N TYR A 429 13.12 -1.48 1.71
CA TYR A 429 11.82 -1.03 1.19
C TYR A 429 10.66 -1.83 1.77
N LYS A 430 10.85 -3.14 2.02
CA LYS A 430 9.85 -3.97 2.71
C LYS A 430 9.65 -3.50 4.14
N ASP A 431 10.73 -3.22 4.88
CA ASP A 431 10.63 -2.70 6.25
C ASP A 431 9.97 -1.32 6.32
N ALA A 432 10.33 -0.43 5.39
CA ALA A 432 9.71 0.89 5.27
C ALA A 432 8.20 0.77 4.96
N GLY A 433 7.84 -0.08 3.98
CA GLY A 433 6.45 -0.27 3.62
C GLY A 433 5.62 -0.96 4.70
N ASP A 434 6.18 -1.93 5.43
CA ASP A 434 5.51 -2.53 6.58
C ASP A 434 5.28 -1.51 7.70
N THR A 435 6.22 -0.59 7.88
CA THR A 435 6.10 0.47 8.90
C THR A 435 5.04 1.48 8.50
N TYR A 436 4.98 1.90 7.23
CA TYR A 436 3.87 2.74 6.72
C TYR A 436 2.52 2.02 6.84
N TYR A 437 2.47 0.73 6.51
CA TYR A 437 1.25 -0.06 6.60
C TYR A 437 0.74 -0.12 8.06
N ALA A 438 1.63 -0.42 9.01
CA ALA A 438 1.29 -0.43 10.44
C ALA A 438 0.87 0.95 10.97
N ALA A 439 1.30 2.04 10.30
CA ALA A 439 0.93 3.41 10.61
C ALA A 439 -0.35 3.90 9.88
N TYR A 440 -1.14 2.99 9.30
CA TYR A 440 -2.35 3.31 8.53
C TYR A 440 -2.11 4.16 7.26
N ASP A 441 -0.92 4.06 6.65
CA ASP A 441 -0.57 4.74 5.40
C ASP A 441 -0.23 3.74 4.27
N PRO A 442 -1.23 3.02 3.73
CA PRO A 442 -0.97 2.05 2.66
C PRO A 442 -0.57 2.70 1.32
N VAL A 443 -0.84 4.00 1.12
CA VAL A 443 -0.38 4.70 -0.08
C VAL A 443 1.15 4.75 -0.10
N ASN A 444 1.77 5.20 0.99
CA ASN A 444 3.23 5.19 1.08
C ASN A 444 3.80 3.79 1.30
N ALA A 445 3.05 2.85 1.89
CA ALA A 445 3.46 1.45 1.99
C ALA A 445 3.70 0.82 0.62
N TRP A 446 2.71 0.90 -0.28
CA TRP A 446 2.86 0.36 -1.62
C TRP A 446 3.85 1.14 -2.47
N LEU A 447 3.98 2.45 -2.26
CA LEU A 447 5.06 3.21 -2.90
C LEU A 447 6.44 2.62 -2.55
N ALA A 448 6.70 2.36 -1.27
CA ALA A 448 7.95 1.75 -0.83
C ALA A 448 8.13 0.36 -1.45
N PHE A 449 7.11 -0.50 -1.37
CA PHE A 449 7.14 -1.84 -1.96
C PHE A 449 7.41 -1.83 -3.47
N ASP A 450 6.76 -0.94 -4.21
CA ASP A 450 6.90 -0.87 -5.66
C ASP A 450 8.27 -0.29 -6.09
N LEU A 451 8.82 0.67 -5.35
CA LEU A 451 10.20 1.10 -5.54
C LEU A 451 11.18 -0.04 -5.24
N GLY A 452 10.91 -0.83 -4.19
CA GLY A 452 11.66 -2.05 -3.87
C GLY A 452 11.63 -3.10 -5.00
N ARG A 453 10.46 -3.35 -5.59
CA ARG A 453 10.31 -4.24 -6.75
C ARG A 453 10.98 -3.70 -8.01
N ALA A 454 10.99 -2.38 -8.19
CA ALA A 454 11.64 -1.74 -9.34
C ALA A 454 13.17 -1.77 -9.23
N ILE A 455 13.73 -1.72 -8.02
CA ILE A 455 15.18 -1.76 -7.81
C ILE A 455 15.75 -3.17 -7.73
N ASP A 456 14.97 -4.14 -7.26
CA ASP A 456 15.38 -5.54 -7.14
C ASP A 456 14.70 -6.41 -8.21
N PRO A 457 15.35 -6.71 -9.35
CA PRO A 457 14.75 -7.54 -10.39
C PRO A 457 14.43 -8.97 -9.91
N ASP A 458 15.09 -9.44 -8.84
CA ASP A 458 14.91 -10.77 -8.26
C ASP A 458 13.96 -10.76 -7.05
N TRP A 459 13.16 -9.70 -6.86
CA TRP A 459 12.29 -9.53 -5.68
C TRP A 459 11.38 -10.72 -5.40
N ARG A 460 10.99 -11.49 -6.43
CA ARG A 460 10.17 -12.70 -6.31
C ARG A 460 10.85 -13.84 -5.54
N ALA A 461 12.19 -13.85 -5.48
CA ALA A 461 12.98 -14.78 -4.68
C ALA A 461 13.44 -14.18 -3.34
N GLY A 462 13.18 -12.89 -3.12
CA GLY A 462 13.57 -12.14 -1.92
C GLY A 462 12.44 -11.95 -0.90
N VAL A 463 12.63 -11.03 0.05
CA VAL A 463 11.66 -10.77 1.13
C VAL A 463 10.37 -10.10 0.65
N LEU A 464 10.40 -9.45 -0.51
CA LEU A 464 9.24 -8.82 -1.15
C LEU A 464 8.29 -9.86 -1.78
N SER A 465 8.71 -11.13 -1.91
CA SER A 465 7.90 -12.22 -2.48
C SER A 465 6.56 -12.42 -1.78
N GLY A 466 6.52 -12.23 -0.45
CA GLY A 466 5.29 -12.36 0.35
C GLY A 466 4.21 -11.33 0.01
N LEU A 467 4.55 -10.23 -0.65
CA LEU A 467 3.57 -9.20 -1.03
C LEU A 467 2.57 -9.70 -2.07
N ALA A 468 2.99 -10.56 -3.01
CA ALA A 468 2.08 -11.10 -4.03
C ALA A 468 0.96 -11.92 -3.39
N ALA A 469 1.29 -12.76 -2.41
CA ALA A 469 0.30 -13.54 -1.66
C ALA A 469 -0.67 -12.64 -0.87
N TYR A 470 -0.18 -11.54 -0.32
CA TYR A 470 -1.03 -10.58 0.38
C TYR A 470 -1.95 -9.80 -0.57
N GLU A 471 -1.44 -9.38 -1.73
CA GLU A 471 -2.22 -8.77 -2.79
C GLU A 471 -3.32 -9.69 -3.32
N ASP A 472 -3.03 -10.99 -3.48
CA ASP A 472 -4.03 -11.99 -3.85
C ASP A 472 -5.09 -12.20 -2.76
N LYS A 473 -4.68 -12.13 -1.48
CA LYS A 473 -5.64 -12.14 -0.36
C LYS A 473 -6.58 -10.93 -0.44
N LEU A 474 -6.09 -9.74 -0.77
CA LEU A 474 -6.93 -8.55 -0.94
C LEU A 474 -7.92 -8.72 -2.10
N ARG A 475 -7.49 -9.25 -3.25
CA ARG A 475 -8.38 -9.55 -4.38
C ARG A 475 -9.47 -10.54 -4.04
N LEU A 476 -9.12 -11.56 -3.27
CA LEU A 476 -10.07 -12.58 -2.84
C LEU A 476 -11.08 -12.04 -1.82
N ALA A 477 -10.61 -11.24 -0.86
CA ALA A 477 -11.46 -10.66 0.18
C ALA A 477 -12.39 -9.59 -0.38
N GLU A 478 -11.90 -8.74 -1.28
CA GLU A 478 -12.59 -7.55 -1.77
C GLU A 478 -12.65 -7.51 -3.32
N PRO A 479 -13.30 -8.49 -3.96
CA PRO A 479 -13.29 -8.63 -5.42
C PRO A 479 -14.02 -7.52 -6.16
N ASP A 480 -14.83 -6.72 -5.47
CA ASP A 480 -15.48 -5.55 -6.09
C ASP A 480 -14.51 -4.36 -6.23
N PHE A 481 -13.25 -4.43 -5.76
CA PHE A 481 -12.24 -3.39 -6.02
C PHE A 481 -11.42 -3.63 -7.30
N PHE A 482 -11.47 -4.83 -7.88
CA PHE A 482 -10.65 -5.33 -9.00
C PHE A 482 -11.55 -5.83 -10.15
#